data_AF-Q01P96-F1
#
_entry.id   AF-Q01P96-F1
#
_cell.length_a   1.000
_cell.length_b   1.000
_cell.length_c   1.000
_cell.angle_alpha   90.00
_cell.angle_beta   90.00
_cell.angle_gamma   90.00
#
_symmetry.space_group_name_H-M   'P 1'
#
loop_
_entity.id
_entity.type
_entity.pdbx_description
1 polymer ?
#
loop_
_entity_poly.entity_id
_entity_poly.type
_entity_poly.pdbx_seq_one_letter_code
_entity_poly.pdbx_strand_id
1 'polypeptide(L)'
;MDEILADPVRNRPALGDIHLVLTFNNTAGAPMPDLHDWLVVGNAPPGLELISIYIDGNATGSLHALAGLGPEGTPGRCLVSEIGVLFRGPFKGATGDGFPVERVDLHAIGR
;
A
#
# COMPACT_ATOMS: atom_id res chain seq x y z
N MET A 1 -15.51 14.49 26.84
CA MET A 1 -15.75 13.35 25.92
C MET A 1 -17.19 13.48 25.49
N ASP A 2 -17.48 14.08 24.32
CA ASP A 2 -18.76 14.03 23.59
C ASP A 2 -18.82 15.10 22.48
N GLU A 3 -17.77 15.24 21.67
CA GLU A 3 -17.76 16.21 20.55
C GLU A 3 -17.26 15.62 19.22
N ILE A 4 -17.04 14.31 19.17
CA ILE A 4 -16.57 13.59 17.96
C ILE A 4 -17.75 13.17 17.05
N LEU A 5 -18.99 13.25 17.51
CA LEU A 5 -20.15 12.65 16.81
C LEU A 5 -20.96 13.60 15.92
N ALA A 6 -20.62 14.90 15.81
CA ALA A 6 -21.52 15.87 15.18
C ALA A 6 -21.15 16.35 13.76
N ASP A 7 -19.95 16.05 13.25
CA ASP A 7 -19.54 16.54 11.92
C ASP A 7 -19.50 15.40 10.86
N PRO A 8 -20.51 15.33 9.97
CA PRO A 8 -20.59 14.31 8.91
C PRO A 8 -19.56 14.50 7.78
N VAL A 9 -18.75 15.57 7.79
CA VAL A 9 -17.60 15.75 6.89
C VAL A 9 -16.31 15.26 7.56
N ARG A 10 -16.19 15.43 8.88
CA ARG A 10 -15.02 15.03 9.68
C ARG A 10 -14.89 13.52 9.88
N ASN A 11 -16.03 12.81 9.86
CA ASN A 11 -16.09 11.35 10.08
C ASN A 11 -16.24 10.52 8.80
N ARG A 12 -16.01 11.10 7.62
CA ARG A 12 -15.95 10.29 6.41
C ARG A 12 -14.58 9.65 6.32
N PRO A 13 -14.48 8.31 6.40
CA PRO A 13 -13.20 7.66 6.16
C PRO A 13 -12.71 8.06 4.77
N ALA A 14 -11.40 8.35 4.68
CA ALA A 14 -10.76 8.52 3.39
C ALA A 14 -10.99 7.25 2.58
N LEU A 15 -11.49 7.40 1.35
CA LEU A 15 -11.69 6.29 0.44
C LEU A 15 -10.56 6.30 -0.57
N GLY A 16 -10.06 5.11 -0.85
CA GLY A 16 -8.99 4.92 -1.80
C GLY A 16 -9.05 3.56 -2.47
N ASP A 17 -8.22 3.44 -3.48
CA ASP A 17 -8.00 2.26 -4.27
C ASP A 17 -6.51 1.92 -4.25
N ILE A 18 -6.22 0.63 -4.39
CA ILE A 18 -4.87 0.11 -4.51
C ILE A 18 -4.84 -0.85 -5.69
N HIS A 19 -3.83 -0.70 -6.54
CA HIS A 19 -3.50 -1.63 -7.60
C HIS A 19 -2.19 -2.34 -7.27
N LEU A 20 -2.28 -3.65 -7.08
CA LEU A 20 -1.14 -4.54 -6.83
C LEU A 20 -0.86 -5.36 -8.08
N VAL A 21 0.39 -5.32 -8.56
CA VAL A 21 0.89 -6.17 -9.64
C VAL A 21 2.02 -7.04 -9.11
N LEU A 22 1.87 -8.35 -9.25
CA LEU A 22 2.85 -9.36 -8.90
C LEU A 22 3.36 -10.04 -10.16
N THR A 23 4.68 -10.11 -10.33
CA THR A 23 5.32 -10.93 -11.37
C THR A 23 6.13 -12.01 -10.69
N PHE A 24 5.95 -13.26 -11.12
CA PHE A 24 6.64 -14.40 -10.53
C PHE A 24 6.81 -15.54 -11.53
N ASN A 25 7.84 -16.35 -11.31
CA ASN A 25 8.00 -17.64 -11.96
C ASN A 25 7.15 -18.68 -11.21
N ASN A 26 6.44 -19.52 -11.95
CA ASN A 26 5.74 -20.70 -11.44
C ASN A 26 6.07 -21.90 -12.32
N THR A 27 7.31 -22.37 -12.23
CA THR A 27 7.79 -23.50 -13.04
C THR A 27 7.23 -24.83 -12.58
N ALA A 28 6.68 -24.89 -11.36
CA ALA A 28 6.00 -26.06 -10.82
C ALA A 28 4.61 -26.29 -11.45
N GLY A 29 4.05 -25.31 -12.17
CA GLY A 29 2.67 -25.38 -12.67
C GLY A 29 1.63 -25.49 -11.56
N ALA A 30 1.99 -25.10 -10.33
CA ALA A 30 1.15 -25.19 -9.16
C ALA A 30 0.06 -24.11 -9.16
N PRO A 31 -1.04 -24.25 -8.40
CA PRO A 31 -1.94 -23.14 -8.12
C PRO A 31 -1.19 -21.95 -7.50
N MET A 32 -1.71 -20.75 -7.69
CA MET A 32 -1.18 -19.57 -6.99
C MET A 32 -1.25 -19.83 -5.48
N PRO A 33 -0.14 -19.64 -4.73
CA PRO A 33 -0.14 -19.88 -3.30
C PRO A 33 -0.94 -18.81 -2.57
N ASP A 34 -1.19 -19.05 -1.29
CA ASP A 34 -1.62 -18.00 -0.39
C ASP A 34 -0.58 -16.87 -0.36
N LEU A 35 -1.03 -15.64 -0.62
CA LEU A 35 -0.14 -14.48 -0.73
C LEU A 35 0.47 -14.10 0.61
N HIS A 36 -0.21 -14.34 1.74
CA HIS A 36 0.33 -14.04 3.05
C HIS A 36 1.45 -15.04 3.40
N ASP A 37 1.20 -16.34 3.22
CA ASP A 37 2.22 -17.37 3.48
C ASP A 37 3.45 -17.20 2.57
N TRP A 38 3.23 -16.79 1.33
CA TRP A 38 4.32 -16.56 0.39
C TRP A 38 5.05 -15.24 0.63
N LEU A 39 4.34 -14.10 0.68
CA LEU A 39 4.95 -12.78 0.69
C LEU A 39 5.37 -12.30 2.09
N VAL A 40 4.63 -12.70 3.12
CA VAL A 40 4.88 -12.25 4.51
C VAL A 40 5.73 -13.29 5.24
N VAL A 41 5.31 -14.56 5.22
CA VAL A 41 5.99 -15.63 5.96
C VAL A 41 7.22 -16.15 5.20
N GLY A 42 7.28 -15.96 3.88
CA GLY A 42 8.42 -16.40 3.07
C GLY A 42 8.43 -17.90 2.75
N ASN A 43 7.27 -18.56 2.85
CA ASN A 43 7.13 -19.99 2.58
C ASN A 43 6.77 -20.24 1.10
N ALA A 44 7.56 -19.68 0.18
CA ALA A 44 7.38 -19.93 -1.24
C ALA A 44 7.53 -21.44 -1.55
N PRO A 45 6.57 -22.08 -2.24
CA PRO A 45 6.75 -23.43 -2.73
C PRO A 45 7.97 -23.54 -3.67
N PRO A 46 8.65 -24.69 -3.74
CA PRO A 46 9.72 -24.90 -4.71
C PRO A 46 9.26 -24.62 -6.15
N GLY A 47 10.06 -23.88 -6.91
CA GLY A 47 9.73 -23.48 -8.28
C GLY A 47 8.83 -22.23 -8.38
N LEU A 48 8.45 -21.65 -7.24
CA LEU A 48 7.84 -20.34 -7.17
C LEU A 48 8.88 -19.28 -6.78
N GLU A 49 9.09 -18.29 -7.65
CA GLU A 49 10.05 -17.21 -7.40
C GLU A 49 9.40 -15.87 -7.70
N LEU A 50 9.33 -15.00 -6.69
CA LEU A 50 8.85 -13.63 -6.86
C LEU A 50 9.89 -12.84 -7.66
N ILE A 51 9.47 -12.23 -8.76
CA ILE A 51 10.33 -11.39 -9.60
C ILE A 51 10.16 -9.92 -9.20
N SER A 52 8.92 -9.45 -9.07
CA SER A 52 8.61 -8.06 -8.75
C SER A 52 7.26 -7.86 -8.10
N ILE A 53 7.19 -6.81 -7.27
CA ILE A 53 5.96 -6.26 -6.69
C ILE A 53 5.88 -4.80 -7.08
N TYR A 54 4.71 -4.39 -7.57
CA TYR A 54 4.37 -3.00 -7.81
C TYR A 54 3.06 -2.69 -7.12
N ILE A 55 3.03 -1.62 -6.34
CA ILE A 55 1.82 -1.11 -5.68
C ILE A 55 1.65 0.35 -6.06
N ASP A 56 0.45 0.69 -6.50
CA ASP A 56 0.00 2.07 -6.68
C ASP A 56 -1.27 2.25 -5.87
N GLY A 57 -1.25 3.21 -4.95
CA GLY A 57 -2.34 3.53 -4.07
C GLY A 57 -2.76 4.97 -4.26
N ASN A 58 -4.06 5.20 -4.27
CA ASN A 58 -4.65 6.53 -4.39
C ASN A 58 -5.80 6.65 -3.42
N ALA A 59 -5.80 7.71 -2.60
CA ALA A 59 -6.89 7.98 -1.68
C ALA A 59 -7.24 9.47 -1.66
N THR A 60 -8.52 9.76 -1.39
CA THR A 60 -9.02 11.12 -1.16
C THR A 60 -9.81 11.17 0.12
N GLY A 61 -9.71 12.29 0.83
CA GLY A 61 -10.40 12.47 2.09
C GLY A 61 -10.07 13.80 2.77
N SER A 62 -10.66 14.00 3.94
CA SER A 62 -10.42 15.16 4.78
C SER A 62 -9.07 15.05 5.48
N LEU A 63 -8.21 16.06 5.35
CA LEU A 63 -6.94 16.16 6.05
C LEU A 63 -7.14 16.69 7.48
N HIS A 64 -6.33 16.19 8.40
CA HIS A 64 -6.20 16.79 9.72
C HIS A 64 -5.31 18.03 9.64
N ALA A 65 -5.59 19.05 10.45
CA ALA A 65 -4.75 20.25 10.54
C ALA A 65 -3.26 19.96 10.85
N LEU A 66 -2.96 18.83 11.51
CA LEU A 66 -1.61 18.38 11.83
C LEU A 66 -0.78 18.01 10.59
N ALA A 67 -1.41 17.76 9.45
CA ALA A 67 -0.72 17.56 8.19
C ALA A 67 0.02 18.83 7.72
N GLY A 68 -0.31 20.02 8.27
CA GLY A 68 0.31 21.29 7.88
C GLY A 68 -0.07 21.77 6.48
N LEU A 69 -1.06 21.13 5.84
CA LEU A 69 -1.49 21.39 4.46
C LEU A 69 -2.74 22.28 4.37
N GLY A 70 -3.30 22.68 5.51
CA GLY A 70 -4.48 23.53 5.62
C GLY A 70 -5.17 23.39 6.99
N PRO A 71 -6.31 24.08 7.19
CA PRO A 71 -7.14 23.86 8.38
C PRO A 71 -7.69 22.43 8.45
N GLU A 72 -8.25 22.08 9.60
CA GLU A 72 -8.98 20.81 9.79
C GLU A 72 -10.06 20.63 8.72
N GLY A 73 -10.14 19.44 8.13
CA GLY A 73 -11.14 19.15 7.09
C GLY A 73 -10.74 19.59 5.69
N THR A 74 -9.51 20.09 5.48
CA THR A 74 -8.99 20.42 4.14
C THR A 74 -9.10 19.21 3.22
N PRO A 75 -9.71 19.30 2.02
CA PRO A 75 -9.71 18.21 1.07
C PRO A 75 -8.28 17.84 0.67
N GLY A 76 -7.94 16.56 0.76
CA GLY A 76 -6.62 16.04 0.44
C GLY A 76 -6.65 14.83 -0.48
N ARG A 77 -5.48 14.60 -1.07
CA ARG A 77 -5.17 13.39 -1.84
C ARG A 77 -3.86 12.81 -1.35
N CYS A 78 -3.84 11.50 -1.16
CA CYS A 78 -2.65 10.73 -0.88
C CYS A 78 -2.39 9.80 -2.06
N LEU A 79 -1.17 9.83 -2.60
CA LEU A 79 -0.66 8.86 -3.56
C LEU A 79 0.46 8.09 -2.91
N VAL A 80 0.42 6.77 -3.04
CA VAL A 80 1.49 5.86 -2.61
C VAL A 80 1.95 5.10 -3.83
N SER A 81 3.25 5.07 -4.09
CA SER A 81 3.85 4.20 -5.08
C SER A 81 4.98 3.42 -4.44
N GLU A 82 4.85 2.11 -4.42
CA GLU A 82 5.92 1.21 -3.99
C GLU A 82 6.36 0.39 -5.19
N ILE A 83 7.63 0.55 -5.55
CA ILE A 83 8.23 -0.16 -6.67
C ILE A 83 9.33 -1.04 -6.09
N GLY A 84 9.05 -2.34 -5.98
CA GLY A 84 9.97 -3.33 -5.47
C GLY A 84 10.30 -4.39 -6.51
N VAL A 85 11.45 -4.25 -7.17
CA VAL A 85 12.23 -5.40 -7.65
C VAL A 85 13.40 -5.49 -6.70
N LEU A 86 13.72 -6.66 -6.13
CA LEU A 86 15.09 -7.09 -5.80
C LEU A 86 15.12 -8.46 -5.07
N PHE A 87 14.60 -9.52 -5.69
CA PHE A 87 15.10 -10.87 -5.36
C PHE A 87 15.33 -11.65 -6.65
N ARG A 88 16.61 -12.02 -6.90
CA ARG A 88 16.97 -13.17 -7.74
C ARG A 88 17.40 -14.24 -6.75
N GLY A 89 16.54 -15.24 -6.49
CA GLY A 89 16.74 -16.24 -5.45
C GLY A 89 15.53 -16.45 -4.53
N PRO A 90 15.57 -17.45 -3.64
CA PRO A 90 14.44 -17.80 -2.79
C PRO A 90 14.10 -16.63 -1.86
N PHE A 91 12.93 -16.02 -2.09
CA PHE A 91 12.38 -14.98 -1.24
C PHE A 91 11.96 -15.59 0.10
N LYS A 92 12.54 -15.09 1.20
CA LYS A 92 12.29 -15.59 2.57
C LYS A 92 11.34 -14.69 3.37
N GLY A 93 10.48 -13.95 2.67
CA GLY A 93 9.54 -13.00 3.27
C GLY A 93 10.17 -11.62 3.48
N ALA A 94 9.31 -10.61 3.60
CA ALA A 94 9.70 -9.26 4.00
C ALA A 94 9.57 -9.16 5.54
N THR A 95 10.64 -9.48 6.27
CA THR A 95 10.65 -9.33 7.74
C THR A 95 10.85 -7.88 8.21
N GLY A 96 10.77 -6.91 7.30
CA GLY A 96 10.91 -5.47 7.51
C GLY A 96 10.46 -4.68 6.27
N ASP A 97 10.47 -3.35 6.35
CA ASP A 97 10.24 -2.46 5.21
C ASP A 97 11.33 -2.70 4.15
N GLY A 98 10.97 -3.47 3.13
CA GLY A 98 11.89 -4.04 2.14
C GLY A 98 11.74 -3.41 0.76
N PHE A 99 10.93 -2.36 0.62
CA PHE A 99 10.77 -1.69 -0.66
C PHE A 99 11.96 -0.77 -0.91
N PRO A 100 12.72 -0.97 -2.00
CA PRO A 100 13.86 -0.11 -2.31
C PRO A 100 13.42 1.33 -2.64
N VAL A 101 12.16 1.52 -3.05
CA VAL A 101 11.54 2.83 -3.29
C VAL A 101 10.09 2.80 -2.81
N GLU A 102 9.80 3.62 -1.81
CA GLU A 102 8.45 4.05 -1.43
C GLU A 102 8.35 5.56 -1.71
N ARG A 103 7.34 5.98 -2.47
CA ARG A 103 6.98 7.39 -2.65
C ARG A 103 5.58 7.61 -2.09
N VAL A 104 5.49 8.46 -1.07
CA VAL A 104 4.22 8.97 -0.54
C VAL A 104 4.10 10.46 -0.87
N ASP A 105 3.03 10.84 -1.55
CA ASP A 105 2.71 12.22 -1.93
C ASP A 105 1.35 12.60 -1.32
N LEU A 106 1.40 13.45 -0.29
CA LEU A 106 0.22 13.99 0.38
C LEU A 106 0.11 15.48 0.10
N HIS A 107 -1.01 15.90 -0.48
CA HIS A 107 -1.26 17.31 -0.78
C HIS A 107 -2.73 17.68 -0.64
N ALA A 108 -2.98 18.96 -0.40
CA ALA A 108 -4.32 19.53 -0.46
C ALA A 108 -4.81 19.63 -1.91
N ILE A 109 -6.10 19.44 -2.15
CA ILE A 109 -6.75 19.49 -3.47
C ILE A 109 -7.94 20.46 -3.47
N GLY A 110 -8.42 20.84 -4.66
CA GLY A 110 -9.63 21.68 -4.81
C GLY A 110 -9.42 23.19 -4.60
N ARG A 111 -8.22 23.70 -4.92
CA ARG A 111 -7.98 25.15 -5.08
C ARG A 111 -8.41 25.62 -6.46
#